data_AF-A0A3M7LAS7-F1
#
_entry.id   AF-A0A3M7LAS7-F1
#
_cell.length_a   1.000
_cell.length_b   1.000
_cell.length_c   1.000
_cell.angle_alpha   90.00
_cell.angle_beta   90.00
_cell.angle_gamma   90.00
#
_symmetry.space_group_name_H-M   'P 1'
#
loop_
_entity.id
_entity.type
_entity.pdbx_description
1 polymer ?
#
loop_
_entity_poly.entity_id
_entity_poly.type
_entity_poly.pdbx_seq_one_letter_code
_entity_poly.pdbx_strand_id
1 'polypeptide(L)'
;MEIILVGNQSYTKKLSSIIKQELYLQSLQLSFENISSKDLRENSNQIFIIVARKTSFQPAINAFVYIKTHNPSAYIILLVEDKNMELMEAALEYGINSFWVLTTINEHSKEKLINKLRVLVQQRKTNRILAIGAHPDDVEIGCGGTILKHISKHDEVLILTLTKGAAGGDTEKRSLEAKAASEFMNVRLIISNLKDTSLSDGPKTIRVIEEVINSFQPDIIYTHSINDNHHDHRNAHLATIIAARKIDKVYAYQSPSTNINFRPQKFESIDNFIDLKLQLIALYESQTKKAVYLKDEVIRATATYWGRYSNYQSIEPFEIIKS
;
A
#
# COMPACT_ATOMS: atom_id res chain seq x y z
N MET A 1 -11.93 -26.76 6.93
CA MET A 1 -12.49 -25.46 6.50
C MET A 1 -11.37 -24.67 5.87
N GLU A 2 -11.60 -24.04 4.72
CA GLU A 2 -10.63 -23.14 4.10
C GLU A 2 -11.25 -21.74 4.02
N ILE A 3 -10.53 -20.72 4.50
CA ILE A 3 -10.92 -19.32 4.35
C ILE A 3 -9.91 -18.68 3.39
N ILE A 4 -10.44 -18.10 2.31
CA ILE A 4 -9.70 -17.61 1.16
C ILE A 4 -9.99 -16.10 1.04
N LEU A 5 -8.95 -15.26 1.11
CA LEU A 5 -9.07 -13.81 0.97
C LEU A 5 -8.86 -13.39 -0.49
N VAL A 6 -9.80 -12.63 -1.05
CA VAL A 6 -9.77 -12.21 -2.46
C VAL A 6 -9.96 -10.70 -2.61
N GLY A 7 -8.84 -9.99 -2.75
CA GLY A 7 -8.77 -8.66 -3.39
C GLY A 7 -9.72 -7.60 -2.83
N ASN A 8 -9.97 -6.50 -3.56
CA ASN A 8 -10.85 -5.40 -3.12
C ASN A 8 -12.24 -5.39 -3.81
N GLN A 9 -13.20 -4.65 -3.23
CA GLN A 9 -14.57 -4.47 -3.76
C GLN A 9 -14.68 -3.94 -5.21
N SER A 10 -13.62 -3.39 -5.80
CA SER A 10 -13.66 -2.91 -7.20
C SER A 10 -13.68 -4.08 -8.21
N TYR A 11 -13.16 -5.26 -7.82
CA TYR A 11 -13.13 -6.46 -8.65
C TYR A 11 -14.44 -7.27 -8.64
N THR A 12 -15.41 -6.91 -7.79
CA THR A 12 -16.65 -7.67 -7.55
C THR A 12 -17.52 -7.84 -8.79
N LYS A 13 -17.58 -6.84 -9.69
CA LYS A 13 -18.32 -6.94 -10.96
C LYS A 13 -17.67 -7.90 -11.98
N LYS A 14 -16.35 -8.07 -11.91
CA LYS A 14 -15.59 -8.98 -12.78
C LYS A 14 -15.65 -10.41 -12.23
N LEU A 15 -15.50 -10.55 -10.91
CA LEU A 15 -15.69 -11.81 -10.19
C LEU A 15 -17.12 -12.34 -10.38
N SER A 16 -18.18 -11.53 -10.22
CA SER A 16 -19.55 -11.98 -10.44
C SER A 16 -19.84 -12.47 -11.87
N SER A 17 -19.14 -11.92 -12.88
CA SER A 17 -19.24 -12.38 -14.27
C SER A 17 -18.48 -13.68 -14.54
N ILE A 18 -17.38 -13.93 -13.82
CA ILE A 18 -16.57 -15.16 -13.91
C ILE A 18 -17.24 -16.31 -13.13
N ILE A 19 -17.95 -15.98 -12.05
CA ILE A 19 -18.64 -16.90 -11.13
C ILE A 19 -19.88 -17.58 -11.78
N LYS A 20 -20.20 -17.32 -13.05
CA LYS A 20 -21.14 -18.15 -13.83
C LYS A 20 -20.53 -19.43 -14.41
N GLN A 21 -19.21 -19.62 -14.33
CA GLN A 21 -18.55 -20.87 -14.70
C GLN A 21 -17.40 -21.16 -13.75
N GLU A 22 -17.69 -22.11 -12.85
CA GLU A 22 -16.83 -23.05 -12.11
C GLU A 22 -15.63 -22.49 -11.33
N LEU A 23 -15.59 -22.78 -10.03
CA LEU A 23 -14.70 -22.21 -9.01
C LEU A 23 -13.82 -23.27 -8.31
N TYR A 24 -12.48 -23.11 -8.29
CA TYR A 24 -11.64 -23.20 -7.08
C TYR A 24 -10.26 -22.50 -7.20
N LEU A 25 -9.80 -21.94 -6.07
CA LEU A 25 -8.82 -20.86 -5.89
C LEU A 25 -7.55 -21.30 -5.11
N GLN A 26 -6.46 -20.53 -5.25
CA GLN A 26 -5.36 -20.46 -4.26
C GLN A 26 -5.14 -19.00 -3.85
N SER A 27 -5.52 -18.67 -2.61
CA SER A 27 -5.11 -17.48 -1.86
C SER A 27 -4.49 -17.93 -0.53
N LEU A 28 -4.02 -16.98 0.30
CA LEU A 28 -3.65 -17.20 1.69
C LEU A 28 -4.72 -18.08 2.37
N GLN A 29 -4.35 -19.29 2.79
CA GLN A 29 -5.22 -20.17 3.57
C GLN A 29 -5.06 -19.77 5.03
N LEU A 30 -6.09 -19.14 5.59
CA LEU A 30 -6.16 -18.86 7.02
C LEU A 30 -7.02 -19.91 7.69
N SER A 31 -6.53 -20.50 8.78
CA SER A 31 -7.38 -21.23 9.72
C SER A 31 -8.12 -20.20 10.58
N PHE A 32 -9.40 -20.45 10.85
CA PHE A 32 -10.22 -19.54 11.67
C PHE A 32 -9.62 -19.26 13.06
N GLU A 33 -9.00 -20.26 13.66
CA GLU A 33 -8.29 -20.16 14.94
C GLU A 33 -7.13 -19.14 14.93
N ASN A 34 -6.68 -18.73 13.74
CA ASN A 34 -5.59 -17.77 13.54
C ASN A 34 -6.08 -16.39 13.05
N ILE A 35 -7.38 -16.14 12.95
CA ILE A 35 -7.91 -14.82 12.53
C ILE A 35 -8.08 -13.95 13.78
N SER A 36 -7.25 -12.89 13.90
CA SER A 36 -7.41 -11.92 14.97
C SER A 36 -8.37 -10.79 14.57
N SER A 37 -8.95 -10.11 15.56
CA SER A 37 -9.86 -8.97 15.34
C SER A 37 -9.14 -7.76 14.72
N LYS A 38 -7.81 -7.71 14.81
CA LYS A 38 -6.96 -6.69 14.16
C LYS A 38 -6.87 -6.94 12.64
N ASP A 39 -6.68 -8.20 12.24
CA ASP A 39 -6.59 -8.61 10.83
C ASP A 39 -7.88 -8.30 10.05
N LEU A 40 -9.04 -8.33 10.72
CA LEU A 40 -10.34 -8.04 10.10
C LEU A 40 -10.58 -6.55 9.83
N ARG A 41 -9.98 -5.67 10.63
CA ARG A 41 -10.13 -4.20 10.49
C ARG A 41 -9.21 -3.63 9.42
N GLU A 42 -7.99 -4.17 9.30
CA GLU A 42 -7.03 -3.78 8.26
C GLU A 42 -7.50 -4.18 6.84
N ASN A 43 -8.39 -5.19 6.74
CA ASN A 43 -8.90 -5.76 5.49
C ASN A 43 -10.35 -5.36 5.16
N SER A 44 -10.81 -4.18 5.61
CA SER A 44 -12.20 -3.72 5.47
C SER A 44 -12.78 -3.71 4.03
N ASN A 45 -11.91 -3.62 3.02
CA ASN A 45 -12.29 -3.61 1.61
C ASN A 45 -12.19 -4.97 0.91
N GLN A 46 -11.91 -6.06 1.64
CA GLN A 46 -11.65 -7.38 1.04
C GLN A 46 -12.88 -8.31 0.95
N ILE A 47 -12.82 -9.26 0.01
CA ILE A 47 -13.80 -10.35 -0.09
C ILE A 47 -13.27 -11.58 0.65
N PHE A 48 -14.07 -12.12 1.56
CA PHE A 48 -13.80 -13.37 2.25
C PHE A 48 -14.56 -14.49 1.54
N ILE A 49 -13.86 -15.54 1.13
CA ILE A 49 -14.45 -16.76 0.59
C ILE A 49 -14.30 -17.85 1.65
N ILE A 50 -15.42 -18.34 2.18
CA ILE A 50 -15.43 -19.39 3.21
C ILE A 50 -15.86 -20.67 2.53
N VAL A 51 -15.03 -21.70 2.62
CA VAL A 51 -15.28 -23.02 2.04
C VAL A 51 -15.62 -23.99 3.17
N ALA A 52 -16.89 -24.39 3.22
CA ALA A 52 -17.46 -25.26 4.23
C ALA A 52 -17.78 -26.64 3.63
N ARG A 53 -17.02 -27.66 4.04
CA ARG A 53 -17.30 -29.08 3.78
C ARG A 53 -18.20 -29.66 4.86
N LYS A 54 -18.80 -30.84 4.62
CA LYS A 54 -19.76 -31.50 5.56
C LYS A 54 -19.27 -31.55 7.01
N THR A 55 -17.98 -31.80 7.22
CA THR A 55 -17.37 -31.91 8.56
C THR A 55 -17.01 -30.57 9.19
N SER A 56 -17.32 -29.44 8.55
CA SER A 56 -16.83 -28.11 8.93
C SER A 56 -17.88 -27.00 8.90
N PHE A 57 -19.17 -27.36 8.95
CA PHE A 57 -20.26 -26.38 8.97
C PHE A 57 -20.26 -25.51 10.24
N GLN A 58 -20.15 -26.11 11.43
CA GLN A 58 -20.07 -25.33 12.67
C GLN A 58 -18.84 -24.39 12.73
N PRO A 59 -17.62 -24.83 12.35
CA PRO A 59 -16.50 -23.91 12.17
C PRO A 59 -16.76 -22.77 11.17
N ALA A 60 -17.48 -23.03 10.08
CA ALA A 60 -17.81 -22.00 9.09
C ALA A 60 -18.80 -20.97 9.64
N ILE A 61 -19.80 -21.40 10.41
CA ILE A 61 -20.71 -20.52 11.16
C ILE A 61 -19.90 -19.62 12.08
N ASN A 62 -19.06 -20.22 12.94
CA ASN A 62 -18.23 -19.47 13.88
C ASN A 62 -17.35 -18.44 13.16
N ALA A 63 -16.79 -18.80 12.00
CA ALA A 63 -15.95 -17.93 11.21
C ALA A 63 -16.68 -16.71 10.64
N PHE A 64 -17.81 -16.89 9.94
CA PHE A 64 -18.50 -15.73 9.38
C PHE A 64 -19.20 -14.88 10.44
N VAL A 65 -19.66 -15.49 11.54
CA VAL A 65 -20.20 -14.76 12.70
C VAL A 65 -19.12 -13.86 13.28
N TYR A 66 -17.92 -14.41 13.52
CA TYR A 66 -16.78 -13.64 14.00
C TYR A 66 -16.41 -12.49 13.04
N ILE A 67 -16.32 -12.77 11.74
CA ILE A 67 -16.00 -11.77 10.71
C ILE A 67 -17.04 -10.66 10.69
N LYS A 68 -18.34 -10.99 10.63
CA LYS A 68 -19.43 -9.99 10.58
C LYS A 68 -19.58 -9.19 11.87
N THR A 69 -19.28 -9.80 13.02
CA THR A 69 -19.30 -9.11 14.32
C THR A 69 -18.20 -8.06 14.42
N HIS A 70 -17.01 -8.35 13.90
CA HIS A 70 -15.84 -7.46 14.00
C HIS A 70 -15.62 -6.56 12.77
N ASN A 71 -16.26 -6.89 11.65
CA ASN A 71 -16.29 -6.10 10.41
C ASN A 71 -17.66 -6.29 9.71
N PRO A 72 -18.69 -5.52 10.13
CA PRO A 72 -20.04 -5.65 9.57
C PRO A 72 -20.10 -5.42 8.05
N SER A 73 -19.19 -4.60 7.51
CA SER A 73 -19.07 -4.29 6.08
C SER A 73 -18.36 -5.36 5.24
N ALA A 74 -17.79 -6.41 5.87
CA ALA A 74 -17.06 -7.46 5.17
C ALA A 74 -17.96 -8.13 4.12
N TYR A 75 -17.44 -8.29 2.90
CA TYR A 75 -18.13 -9.01 1.84
C TYR A 75 -17.76 -10.48 1.90
N ILE A 76 -18.73 -11.35 2.22
CA ILE A 76 -18.48 -12.79 2.40
C ILE A 76 -19.19 -13.60 1.31
N ILE A 77 -18.45 -14.50 0.66
CA ILE A 77 -18.95 -15.54 -0.24
C ILE A 77 -18.80 -16.89 0.46
N LEU A 78 -19.92 -17.56 0.72
CA LEU A 78 -19.93 -18.88 1.34
C LEU A 78 -20.05 -19.96 0.25
N LEU A 79 -19.07 -20.85 0.15
CA LEU A 79 -19.04 -22.02 -0.73
C LEU A 79 -19.26 -23.28 0.13
N VAL A 80 -20.35 -24.02 -0.08
CA VAL A 80 -20.73 -25.16 0.75
C VAL A 80 -20.76 -26.45 -0.05
N GLU A 81 -20.31 -27.56 0.53
CA GLU A 81 -20.39 -28.87 -0.13
C GLU A 81 -21.80 -29.47 -0.10
N ASP A 82 -22.65 -29.09 0.86
CA ASP A 82 -24.01 -29.60 0.95
C ASP A 82 -24.96 -28.53 1.52
N LYS A 83 -26.27 -28.72 1.30
CA LYS A 83 -27.34 -27.90 1.84
C LYS A 83 -27.57 -28.25 3.31
N ASN A 84 -26.84 -27.60 4.21
CA ASN A 84 -27.08 -27.68 5.65
C ASN A 84 -27.97 -26.51 6.11
N MET A 85 -29.10 -26.84 6.73
CA MET A 85 -30.12 -25.85 7.12
C MET A 85 -29.63 -24.89 8.21
N GLU A 86 -28.91 -25.38 9.21
CA GLU A 86 -28.37 -24.56 10.31
C GLU A 86 -27.34 -23.53 9.80
N LEU A 87 -26.46 -23.94 8.89
CA LEU A 87 -25.50 -23.07 8.23
C LEU A 87 -26.19 -22.00 7.38
N MET A 88 -27.29 -22.35 6.70
CA MET A 88 -28.06 -21.44 5.87
C MET A 88 -28.85 -20.41 6.70
N GLU A 89 -29.45 -20.86 7.81
CA GLU A 89 -30.17 -19.99 8.75
C GLU A 89 -29.22 -18.95 9.35
N ALA A 90 -28.06 -19.40 9.85
CA ALA A 90 -27.03 -18.50 10.37
C ALA A 90 -26.47 -17.57 9.28
N ALA A 91 -26.31 -18.03 8.04
CA ALA A 91 -25.84 -17.16 6.94
C ALA A 91 -26.84 -16.04 6.62
N LEU A 92 -28.15 -16.30 6.74
CA LEU A 92 -29.20 -15.30 6.56
C LEU A 92 -29.22 -14.31 7.73
N GLU A 93 -29.17 -14.82 8.96
CA GLU A 93 -29.19 -14.00 10.18
C GLU A 93 -28.03 -12.99 10.22
N TYR A 94 -26.83 -13.40 9.77
CA TYR A 94 -25.62 -12.56 9.79
C TYR A 94 -25.32 -11.84 8.46
N GLY A 95 -26.26 -11.84 7.52
CA GLY A 95 -26.19 -11.02 6.30
C GLY A 95 -25.01 -11.37 5.38
N ILE A 96 -24.83 -12.66 5.08
CA ILE A 96 -23.82 -13.13 4.11
C ILE A 96 -24.17 -12.67 2.70
N ASN A 97 -23.16 -12.16 1.99
CA ASN A 97 -23.37 -11.45 0.73
C ASN A 97 -23.62 -12.39 -0.46
N SER A 98 -23.14 -13.64 -0.41
CA SER A 98 -23.36 -14.63 -1.46
C SER A 98 -23.20 -16.06 -0.96
N PHE A 99 -24.00 -17.00 -1.49
CA PHE A 99 -24.05 -18.40 -1.05
C PHE A 99 -24.09 -19.35 -2.27
N TRP A 100 -23.24 -20.39 -2.27
CA TRP A 100 -23.07 -21.32 -3.42
C TRP A 100 -22.82 -22.77 -2.98
N VAL A 101 -23.38 -23.75 -3.70
CA VAL A 101 -23.25 -25.19 -3.39
C VAL A 101 -22.31 -25.89 -4.39
N LEU A 102 -21.25 -26.55 -3.90
CA LEU A 102 -20.12 -27.13 -4.63
C LEU A 102 -20.40 -28.51 -5.27
N THR A 103 -21.51 -29.18 -4.95
CA THR A 103 -21.85 -30.53 -5.46
C THR A 103 -22.17 -30.61 -6.96
N THR A 104 -21.83 -29.59 -7.74
CA THR A 104 -22.15 -29.47 -9.17
C THR A 104 -20.94 -29.28 -10.10
N ILE A 105 -19.70 -29.35 -9.61
CA ILE A 105 -18.48 -29.10 -10.42
C ILE A 105 -17.63 -30.37 -10.53
N ASN A 106 -17.25 -30.78 -11.74
CA ASN A 106 -16.42 -31.98 -11.98
C ASN A 106 -14.89 -31.71 -11.78
N GLU A 107 -14.09 -32.75 -11.57
CA GLU A 107 -12.64 -32.64 -11.27
C GLU A 107 -11.80 -32.03 -12.41
N HIS A 108 -12.22 -32.13 -13.67
CA HIS A 108 -11.51 -31.53 -14.81
C HIS A 108 -11.70 -30.00 -14.85
N SER A 109 -12.92 -29.54 -14.59
CA SER A 109 -13.26 -28.13 -14.48
C SER A 109 -12.54 -27.44 -13.32
N LYS A 110 -12.26 -28.19 -12.26
CA LYS A 110 -11.49 -27.76 -11.08
C LYS A 110 -10.03 -27.45 -11.40
N GLU A 111 -9.30 -28.31 -12.12
CA GLU A 111 -7.89 -28.07 -12.49
C GLU A 111 -7.72 -26.86 -13.43
N LYS A 112 -8.63 -26.70 -14.40
CA LYS A 112 -8.55 -25.64 -15.41
C LYS A 112 -8.71 -24.24 -14.81
N LEU A 113 -9.57 -24.10 -13.80
CA LEU A 113 -9.72 -22.82 -13.12
C LEU A 113 -8.56 -22.50 -12.18
N ILE A 114 -8.02 -23.51 -11.48
CA ILE A 114 -6.84 -23.33 -10.62
C ILE A 114 -5.68 -22.74 -11.45
N ASN A 115 -5.45 -23.24 -12.67
CA ASN A 115 -4.43 -22.68 -13.56
C ASN A 115 -4.75 -21.25 -14.00
N LYS A 116 -6.02 -20.92 -14.26
CA LYS A 116 -6.42 -19.55 -14.68
C LYS A 116 -6.33 -18.54 -13.54
N LEU A 117 -6.64 -18.93 -12.31
CA LEU A 117 -6.47 -18.08 -11.11
C LEU A 117 -5.00 -17.95 -10.71
N ARG A 118 -4.19 -19.01 -10.84
CA ARG A 118 -2.72 -18.91 -10.74
C ARG A 118 -2.16 -17.93 -11.75
N VAL A 119 -2.61 -17.99 -13.00
CA VAL A 119 -2.25 -17.02 -14.03
C VAL A 119 -2.74 -15.62 -13.66
N LEU A 120 -3.95 -15.41 -13.13
CA LEU A 120 -4.43 -14.07 -12.75
C LEU A 120 -3.72 -13.48 -11.51
N VAL A 121 -3.32 -14.32 -10.55
CA VAL A 121 -2.52 -13.91 -9.38
C VAL A 121 -1.05 -13.70 -9.76
N GLN A 122 -0.47 -14.54 -10.63
CA GLN A 122 0.87 -14.35 -11.20
C GLN A 122 0.94 -13.20 -12.22
N GLN A 123 -0.16 -12.90 -12.92
CA GLN A 123 -0.30 -11.73 -13.79
C GLN A 123 -0.63 -10.46 -13.00
N ARG A 124 -0.82 -10.55 -11.68
CA ARG A 124 -0.86 -9.35 -10.85
C ARG A 124 0.53 -8.76 -10.88
N LYS A 125 0.72 -7.81 -11.79
CA LYS A 125 1.97 -7.06 -11.94
C LYS A 125 2.25 -6.38 -10.60
N THR A 126 3.19 -6.94 -9.85
CA THR A 126 3.79 -6.28 -8.70
C THR A 126 4.54 -5.08 -9.23
N ASN A 127 4.12 -3.89 -8.85
CA ASN A 127 4.85 -2.70 -9.28
C ASN A 127 6.11 -2.60 -8.44
N ARG A 128 7.19 -2.15 -9.09
CA ARG A 128 8.41 -1.73 -8.41
C ARG A 128 8.35 -0.23 -8.19
N ILE A 129 8.34 0.19 -6.93
CA ILE A 129 8.15 1.57 -6.51
C ILE A 129 9.47 2.12 -5.99
N LEU A 130 9.98 3.15 -6.65
CA LEU A 130 11.17 3.86 -6.20
C LEU A 130 10.74 5.21 -5.61
N ALA A 131 10.98 5.42 -4.32
CA ALA A 131 10.74 6.71 -3.67
C ALA A 131 12.09 7.39 -3.39
N ILE A 132 12.25 8.62 -3.86
CA ILE A 132 13.52 9.35 -3.83
C ILE A 132 13.37 10.59 -2.96
N GLY A 133 14.12 10.63 -1.86
CA GLY A 133 14.27 11.78 -0.97
C GLY A 133 15.67 12.39 -1.07
N ALA A 134 15.78 13.69 -0.78
CA ALA A 134 17.07 14.36 -0.72
C ALA A 134 17.75 14.08 0.63
N HIS A 135 16.97 14.02 1.71
CA HIS A 135 17.41 13.84 3.09
C HIS A 135 16.65 12.69 3.78
N PRO A 136 17.21 12.13 4.88
CA PRO A 136 16.53 11.11 5.68
C PRO A 136 15.29 11.71 6.34
N ASP A 137 14.08 11.20 6.04
CA ASP A 137 12.71 11.63 6.44
C ASP A 137 11.81 12.12 5.30
N ASP A 138 12.39 12.61 4.20
CA ASP A 138 11.64 13.27 3.11
C ASP A 138 10.51 12.39 2.53
N VAL A 139 10.81 11.11 2.30
CA VAL A 139 9.89 10.16 1.66
C VAL A 139 8.75 9.82 2.61
N GLU A 140 9.06 9.57 3.88
CA GLU A 140 8.11 9.22 4.92
C GLU A 140 7.13 10.38 5.19
N ILE A 141 7.65 11.61 5.19
CA ILE A 141 6.84 12.82 5.33
C ILE A 141 5.98 13.04 4.08
N GLY A 142 6.59 13.00 2.90
CA GLY A 142 5.94 13.37 1.65
C GLY A 142 4.92 12.35 1.15
N CYS A 143 5.25 11.06 1.25
CA CYS A 143 4.45 9.98 0.66
C CYS A 143 4.41 8.67 1.48
N GLY A 144 4.77 8.70 2.76
CA GLY A 144 4.86 7.49 3.60
C GLY A 144 3.55 6.69 3.67
N GLY A 145 2.39 7.35 3.68
CA GLY A 145 1.09 6.67 3.68
C GLY A 145 0.82 5.92 2.37
N THR A 146 1.20 6.52 1.23
CA THR A 146 1.10 5.93 -0.10
C THR A 146 2.08 4.76 -0.24
N ILE A 147 3.28 4.87 0.33
CA ILE A 147 4.24 3.76 0.38
C ILE A 147 3.70 2.59 1.19
N LEU A 148 3.15 2.83 2.39
CA LEU A 148 2.48 1.79 3.19
C LEU A 148 1.30 1.14 2.43
N LYS A 149 0.57 1.91 1.63
CA LYS A 149 -0.48 1.41 0.75
C LYS A 149 0.05 0.58 -0.42
N HIS A 150 1.24 0.86 -0.95
CA HIS A 150 1.91 0.02 -1.94
C HIS A 150 2.36 -1.31 -1.30
N ILE A 151 2.94 -1.27 -0.11
CA ILE A 151 3.36 -2.45 0.64
C ILE A 151 2.16 -3.37 0.94
N SER A 152 1.01 -2.82 1.37
CA SER A 152 -0.21 -3.61 1.61
C SER A 152 -0.80 -4.25 0.33
N LYS A 153 -0.36 -3.80 -0.85
CA LYS A 153 -0.71 -4.40 -2.14
C LYS A 153 0.31 -5.42 -2.63
N HIS A 154 1.40 -5.65 -1.88
CA HIS A 154 2.56 -6.45 -2.26
C HIS A 154 3.38 -5.87 -3.43
N ASP A 155 3.32 -4.55 -3.62
CA ASP A 155 4.28 -3.88 -4.50
C ASP A 155 5.67 -3.89 -3.83
N GLU A 156 6.72 -4.02 -4.64
CA GLU A 156 8.10 -3.99 -4.15
C GLU A 156 8.55 -2.54 -4.03
N VAL A 157 9.08 -2.15 -2.86
CA VAL A 157 9.46 -0.76 -2.59
C VAL A 157 10.96 -0.64 -2.32
N LEU A 158 11.58 0.36 -2.94
CA LEU A 158 12.92 0.83 -2.64
C LEU A 158 12.89 2.34 -2.34
N ILE A 159 13.49 2.73 -1.22
CA ILE A 159 13.72 4.12 -0.86
C ILE A 159 15.17 4.49 -1.17
N LEU A 160 15.36 5.59 -1.89
CA LEU A 160 16.67 6.19 -2.15
C LEU A 160 16.74 7.55 -1.46
N THR A 161 17.66 7.68 -0.52
CA THR A 161 17.99 8.96 0.12
C THR A 161 19.32 9.47 -0.45
N LEU A 162 19.34 10.66 -1.03
CA LEU A 162 20.52 11.16 -1.77
C LEU A 162 21.66 11.64 -0.87
N THR A 163 21.34 12.19 0.31
CA THR A 163 22.31 12.71 1.27
C THR A 163 22.10 12.11 2.66
N LYS A 164 23.06 12.31 3.56
CA LYS A 164 22.93 11.93 4.98
C LYS A 164 22.32 13.03 5.87
N GLY A 165 21.91 14.16 5.30
CA GLY A 165 21.23 15.22 6.04
C GLY A 165 22.08 15.90 7.14
N ALA A 166 23.37 16.13 6.89
CA ALA A 166 24.33 16.70 7.83
C ALA A 166 23.96 18.09 8.39
N ALA A 167 23.18 18.90 7.66
CA ALA A 167 22.71 20.20 8.13
C ALA A 167 21.54 20.08 9.12
N GLY A 168 20.79 18.97 9.08
CA GLY A 168 19.68 18.70 10.02
C GLY A 168 20.11 18.04 11.34
N GLY A 169 21.37 17.61 11.45
CA GLY A 169 21.93 17.02 12.67
C GLY A 169 23.02 16.00 12.40
N ASP A 170 23.29 15.17 13.40
CA ASP A 170 24.28 14.11 13.31
C ASP A 170 23.92 13.07 12.23
N THR A 171 24.82 12.88 11.27
CA THR A 171 24.58 12.02 10.10
C THR A 171 24.45 10.55 10.44
N GLU A 172 25.16 10.08 11.47
CA GLU A 172 25.07 8.68 11.89
C GLU A 172 23.69 8.41 12.50
N LYS A 173 23.27 9.26 13.43
CA LYS A 173 21.93 9.19 14.03
C LYS A 173 20.83 9.27 12.97
N ARG A 174 20.88 10.23 12.05
CA ARG A 174 19.86 10.33 10.98
C ARG A 174 19.83 9.12 10.07
N SER A 175 20.99 8.53 9.77
CA SER A 175 21.06 7.29 8.96
C SER A 175 20.47 6.09 9.72
N LEU A 176 20.65 6.01 11.04
CA LEU A 176 20.04 4.99 11.89
C LEU A 176 18.52 5.16 11.99
N GLU A 177 18.02 6.40 12.11
CA GLU A 177 16.59 6.69 12.11
C GLU A 177 15.93 6.26 10.79
N ALA A 178 16.55 6.58 9.64
CA ALA A 178 16.07 6.11 8.35
C ALA A 178 16.12 4.58 8.20
N LYS A 179 17.18 3.94 8.70
CA LYS A 179 17.25 2.49 8.73
C LYS A 179 16.12 1.88 9.55
N ALA A 180 15.84 2.41 10.74
CA ALA A 180 14.72 1.96 11.57
C ALA A 180 13.36 2.14 10.86
N ALA A 181 13.17 3.26 10.16
CA ALA A 181 11.98 3.50 9.33
C ALA A 181 11.84 2.46 8.20
N SER A 182 12.94 2.12 7.51
CA SER A 182 12.93 1.09 6.48
C SER A 182 12.65 -0.32 7.01
N GLU A 183 13.15 -0.64 8.21
CA GLU A 183 12.89 -1.91 8.91
C GLU A 183 11.43 -2.00 9.37
N PHE A 184 10.87 -0.90 9.89
CA PHE A 184 9.46 -0.80 10.25
C PHE A 184 8.53 -1.09 9.06
N MET A 185 8.88 -0.57 7.87
CA MET A 185 8.13 -0.80 6.63
C MET A 185 8.49 -2.14 5.94
N ASN A 186 9.57 -2.80 6.35
CA ASN A 186 10.18 -3.94 5.65
C ASN A 186 10.49 -3.65 4.16
N VAL A 187 11.17 -2.54 3.89
CA VAL A 187 11.55 -2.09 2.53
C VAL A 187 13.05 -1.94 2.37
N ARG A 188 13.53 -1.93 1.12
CA ARG A 188 14.94 -1.67 0.84
C ARG A 188 15.24 -0.19 0.94
N LEU A 189 16.35 0.16 1.61
CA LEU A 189 16.84 1.53 1.72
C LEU A 189 18.26 1.64 1.16
N ILE A 190 18.49 2.66 0.34
CA ILE A 190 19.82 3.08 -0.11
C ILE A 190 20.03 4.53 0.33
N ILE A 191 21.08 4.77 1.12
CA ILE A 191 21.52 6.12 1.48
C ILE A 191 22.82 6.43 0.73
N SER A 192 22.78 7.42 -0.15
CA SER A 192 23.95 7.90 -0.88
C SER A 192 24.78 8.89 -0.05
N ASN A 193 26.01 9.12 -0.48
CA ASN A 193 26.97 10.02 0.17
C ASN A 193 27.09 11.37 -0.55
N LEU A 194 26.02 11.84 -1.22
CA LEU A 194 26.03 13.20 -1.79
C LEU A 194 26.04 14.23 -0.66
N LYS A 195 26.64 15.38 -0.96
CA LYS A 195 26.85 16.43 0.04
C LYS A 195 25.55 17.20 0.26
N ASP A 196 25.02 17.10 1.47
CA ASP A 196 23.89 17.89 1.95
C ASP A 196 24.15 19.39 1.80
N THR A 197 23.11 20.17 1.52
CA THR A 197 23.08 21.59 1.17
C THR A 197 23.85 21.96 -0.10
N SER A 198 24.34 20.98 -0.84
CA SER A 198 25.14 21.15 -2.06
C SER A 198 24.78 20.11 -3.11
N LEU A 199 23.55 19.58 -3.07
CA LEU A 199 23.09 18.61 -4.05
C LEU A 199 22.95 19.32 -5.39
N SER A 200 23.63 18.83 -6.44
CA SER A 200 23.51 19.38 -7.80
C SER A 200 22.37 18.69 -8.56
N ASP A 201 21.74 19.37 -9.50
CA ASP A 201 20.88 18.75 -10.53
C ASP A 201 21.69 18.10 -11.67
N GLY A 202 23.01 18.23 -11.63
CA GLY A 202 23.94 17.77 -12.66
C GLY A 202 24.35 16.28 -12.61
N PRO A 203 25.37 15.90 -13.42
CA PRO A 203 25.70 14.50 -13.73
C PRO A 203 26.00 13.59 -12.53
N LYS A 204 26.46 14.16 -11.40
CA LYS A 204 26.76 13.36 -10.20
C LYS A 204 25.49 12.77 -9.58
N THR A 205 24.47 13.59 -9.38
CA THR A 205 23.19 13.17 -8.80
C THR A 205 22.41 12.30 -9.78
N ILE A 206 22.40 12.67 -11.06
CA ILE A 206 21.76 11.89 -12.12
C ILE A 206 22.31 10.47 -12.14
N ARG A 207 23.65 10.28 -12.12
CA ARG A 207 24.26 8.94 -12.14
C ARG A 207 23.85 8.07 -10.95
N VAL A 208 23.81 8.63 -9.74
CA VAL A 208 23.35 7.89 -8.55
C VAL A 208 21.92 7.40 -8.74
N ILE A 209 21.03 8.25 -9.26
CA ILE A 209 19.63 7.87 -9.51
C ILE A 209 19.54 6.85 -10.66
N GLU A 210 20.29 7.03 -11.75
CA GLU A 210 20.34 6.10 -12.88
C GLU A 210 20.83 4.71 -12.47
N GLU A 211 21.84 4.59 -11.61
CA GLU A 211 22.33 3.31 -11.10
C GLU A 211 21.23 2.54 -10.34
N VAL A 212 20.45 3.25 -9.51
CA VAL A 212 19.32 2.66 -8.80
C VAL A 212 18.18 2.31 -9.76
N ILE A 213 17.83 3.19 -10.70
CA ILE A 213 16.81 2.91 -11.72
C ILE A 213 17.22 1.69 -12.57
N ASN A 214 18.48 1.60 -12.99
CA ASN A 214 18.95 0.51 -13.84
C ASN A 214 18.98 -0.84 -13.11
N SER A 215 19.32 -0.84 -11.82
CA SER A 215 19.34 -2.07 -11.01
C SER A 215 17.95 -2.50 -10.55
N PHE A 216 17.11 -1.54 -10.14
CA PHE A 216 15.79 -1.82 -9.58
C PHE A 216 14.67 -1.91 -10.63
N GLN A 217 14.81 -1.19 -11.76
CA GLN A 217 13.85 -1.13 -12.87
C GLN A 217 12.42 -0.75 -12.40
N PRO A 218 12.23 0.42 -11.76
CA PRO A 218 10.95 0.82 -11.18
C PRO A 218 9.85 1.01 -12.25
N ASP A 219 8.62 0.69 -11.89
CA ASP A 219 7.41 1.02 -12.66
C ASP A 219 6.88 2.42 -12.31
N ILE A 220 7.11 2.88 -11.08
CA ILE A 220 6.64 4.16 -10.55
C ILE A 220 7.75 4.81 -9.74
N ILE A 221 7.97 6.11 -9.95
CA ILE A 221 8.87 6.92 -9.13
C ILE A 221 8.09 8.00 -8.38
N TYR A 222 8.38 8.14 -7.08
CA TYR A 222 7.97 9.28 -6.26
C TYR A 222 9.19 10.14 -5.94
N THR A 223 9.10 11.46 -6.09
CA THR A 223 10.19 12.40 -5.77
C THR A 223 9.64 13.74 -5.30
N HIS A 224 10.52 14.70 -5.03
CA HIS A 224 10.15 16.06 -4.61
C HIS A 224 9.41 16.84 -5.70
N SER A 225 8.64 17.87 -5.33
CA SER A 225 8.13 18.87 -6.26
C SER A 225 9.20 19.89 -6.65
N ILE A 226 9.11 20.45 -7.87
CA ILE A 226 9.90 21.63 -8.26
C ILE A 226 9.48 22.89 -7.50
N ASN A 227 8.23 22.93 -7.03
CA ASN A 227 7.64 24.03 -6.27
C ASN A 227 8.03 23.96 -4.78
N ASP A 228 9.29 23.64 -4.50
CA ASP A 228 9.84 23.52 -3.15
C ASP A 228 10.81 24.67 -2.87
N ASN A 229 10.80 25.24 -1.67
CA ASN A 229 11.71 26.31 -1.27
C ASN A 229 13.13 25.80 -0.96
N HIS A 230 13.31 24.50 -0.66
CA HIS A 230 14.61 23.89 -0.43
C HIS A 230 15.31 23.56 -1.75
N HIS A 231 16.54 24.06 -1.97
CA HIS A 231 17.23 23.86 -3.25
C HIS A 231 17.63 22.40 -3.50
N ASP A 232 18.04 21.66 -2.46
CA ASP A 232 18.33 20.22 -2.65
C ASP A 232 17.08 19.43 -3.09
N HIS A 233 15.87 19.79 -2.63
CA HIS A 233 14.64 19.13 -3.10
C HIS A 233 14.39 19.42 -4.59
N ARG A 234 14.53 20.68 -5.01
CA ARG A 234 14.44 21.08 -6.42
C ARG A 234 15.49 20.38 -7.29
N ASN A 235 16.72 20.27 -6.80
CA ASN A 235 17.81 19.64 -7.54
C ASN A 235 17.64 18.12 -7.63
N ALA A 236 17.14 17.47 -6.56
CA ALA A 236 16.74 16.07 -6.57
C ALA A 236 15.60 15.82 -7.58
N HIS A 237 14.60 16.70 -7.64
CA HIS A 237 13.53 16.67 -8.63
C HIS A 237 14.08 16.72 -10.06
N LEU A 238 14.89 17.75 -10.38
CA LEU A 238 15.46 17.93 -11.73
C LEU A 238 16.32 16.73 -12.15
N ALA A 239 17.21 16.26 -11.27
CA ALA A 239 18.03 15.09 -11.53
C ALA A 239 17.19 13.81 -11.73
N THR A 240 16.12 13.65 -10.94
CA THR A 240 15.20 12.51 -11.06
C THR A 240 14.51 12.50 -12.41
N ILE A 241 13.99 13.63 -12.89
CA ILE A 241 13.31 13.70 -14.20
C ILE A 241 14.25 13.28 -15.33
N ILE A 242 15.50 13.73 -15.30
CA ILE A 242 16.49 13.41 -16.32
C ILE A 242 16.84 11.91 -16.27
N ALA A 243 17.11 11.37 -15.07
CA ALA A 243 17.43 9.96 -14.87
C ALA A 243 16.25 9.03 -15.24
N ALA A 244 15.02 9.46 -14.94
CA ALA A 244 13.78 8.71 -15.15
C ALA A 244 13.17 8.88 -16.55
N ARG A 245 13.95 9.35 -17.54
CA ARG A 245 13.45 9.59 -18.92
C ARG A 245 12.70 8.41 -19.55
N LYS A 246 13.04 7.18 -19.20
CA LYS A 246 12.40 5.94 -19.69
C LYS A 246 11.26 5.41 -18.81
N ILE A 247 10.96 6.08 -17.70
CA ILE A 247 9.95 5.65 -16.73
C ILE A 247 8.66 6.42 -17.01
N ASP A 248 7.55 5.71 -17.20
CA ASP A 248 6.29 6.32 -17.64
C ASP A 248 5.56 7.04 -16.51
N LYS A 249 5.73 6.60 -15.26
CA LYS A 249 5.02 7.15 -14.11
C LYS A 249 5.99 7.78 -13.13
N VAL A 250 5.96 9.11 -13.06
CA VAL A 250 6.75 9.91 -12.12
C VAL A 250 5.81 10.90 -11.45
N TYR A 251 5.79 10.87 -10.13
CA TYR A 251 4.93 11.71 -9.30
C TYR A 251 5.77 12.51 -8.31
N ALA A 252 5.41 13.77 -8.11
CA ALA A 252 6.05 14.64 -7.15
C ALA A 252 5.17 14.84 -5.90
N TYR A 253 5.70 14.53 -4.72
CA TYR A 253 5.00 14.67 -3.45
C TYR A 253 5.17 16.07 -2.84
N GLN A 254 4.26 16.41 -1.92
CA GLN A 254 4.35 17.63 -1.12
C GLN A 254 5.27 17.40 0.09
N SER A 255 6.37 18.13 0.15
CA SER A 255 7.23 18.25 1.35
C SER A 255 6.76 19.41 2.25
N PRO A 256 7.27 19.53 3.49
CA PRO A 256 6.99 20.69 4.36
C PRO A 256 7.45 22.03 3.78
N SER A 257 8.50 22.05 2.96
CA SER A 257 9.04 23.26 2.33
C SER A 257 8.43 23.57 0.96
N THR A 258 7.47 22.75 0.52
CA THR A 258 6.69 22.99 -0.69
C THR A 258 5.86 24.27 -0.56
N ASN A 259 5.97 25.15 -1.55
CA ASN A 259 5.29 26.44 -1.55
C ASN A 259 3.90 26.38 -2.19
N ILE A 260 3.19 27.52 -2.16
CA ILE A 260 1.80 27.64 -2.61
C ILE A 260 1.58 27.39 -4.11
N ASN A 261 2.65 27.29 -4.91
CA ASN A 261 2.54 26.97 -6.33
C ASN A 261 2.38 25.48 -6.60
N PHE A 262 2.46 24.62 -5.58
CA PHE A 262 2.20 23.20 -5.69
C PHE A 262 0.76 22.93 -6.12
N ARG A 263 0.60 22.24 -7.25
CA ARG A 263 -0.70 22.02 -7.93
C ARG A 263 -0.91 20.53 -8.20
N PRO A 264 -1.28 19.75 -7.17
CA PRO A 264 -1.44 18.31 -7.32
C PRO A 264 -2.63 17.98 -8.23
N GLN A 265 -2.46 16.96 -9.08
CA GLN A 265 -3.51 16.42 -9.94
C GLN A 265 -3.91 14.99 -9.52
N LYS A 266 -3.12 14.36 -8.65
CA LYS A 266 -3.37 13.01 -8.15
C LYS A 266 -3.51 13.05 -6.63
N PHE A 267 -4.51 12.36 -6.12
CA PHE A 267 -4.86 12.33 -4.71
C PHE A 267 -4.97 10.88 -4.25
N GLU A 268 -4.01 10.40 -3.45
CA GLU A 268 -4.05 9.04 -2.92
C GLU A 268 -4.62 9.04 -1.51
N SER A 269 -5.73 8.33 -1.33
CA SER A 269 -6.26 8.04 0.00
C SER A 269 -5.26 7.26 0.82
N ILE A 270 -5.04 7.73 2.05
CA ILE A 270 -4.26 7.09 3.10
C ILE A 270 -5.08 6.93 4.39
N ASP A 271 -6.41 6.87 4.30
CA ASP A 271 -7.32 6.76 5.45
C ASP A 271 -6.92 5.62 6.39
N ASN A 272 -6.61 4.45 5.83
CA ASN A 272 -6.21 3.27 6.59
C ASN A 272 -4.72 3.28 7.00
N PHE A 273 -3.95 4.30 6.61
CA PHE A 273 -2.49 4.35 6.74
C PHE A 273 -1.99 5.59 7.47
N ILE A 274 -2.85 6.55 7.81
CA ILE A 274 -2.44 7.80 8.48
C ILE A 274 -1.78 7.53 9.84
N ASP A 275 -2.32 6.62 10.64
CA ASP A 275 -1.75 6.32 11.96
C ASP A 275 -0.39 5.63 11.85
N LEU A 276 -0.23 4.73 10.88
CA LEU A 276 1.05 4.09 10.58
C LEU A 276 2.07 5.09 10.03
N LYS A 277 1.64 6.05 9.20
CA LYS A 277 2.49 7.15 8.72
C LYS A 277 3.02 8.00 9.89
N LEU A 278 2.20 8.28 10.90
CA LEU A 278 2.63 9.03 12.07
C LEU A 278 3.64 8.26 12.91
N GLN A 279 3.42 6.96 13.13
CA GLN A 279 4.39 6.09 13.79
C GLN A 279 5.71 6.04 13.03
N LEU A 280 5.65 5.96 11.70
CA LEU A 280 6.81 5.97 10.82
C LEU A 280 7.61 7.28 10.95
N ILE A 281 6.95 8.44 10.89
CA ILE A 281 7.60 9.75 11.04
C ILE A 281 8.16 9.92 12.46
N ALA A 282 7.51 9.36 13.48
CA ALA A 282 7.97 9.44 14.87
C ALA A 282 9.34 8.77 15.10
N LEU A 283 9.76 7.84 14.23
CA LEU A 283 11.10 7.21 14.29
C LEU A 283 12.24 8.21 14.03
N TYR A 284 11.95 9.35 13.39
CA TYR A 284 12.90 10.44 13.18
C TYR A 284 12.95 11.38 14.38
N GLU A 285 13.22 10.83 15.58
CA GLU A 285 13.19 11.57 16.85
C GLU A 285 14.04 12.85 16.84
N SER A 286 15.20 12.82 16.17
CA SER A 286 16.08 13.97 16.08
C SER A 286 15.45 15.18 15.36
N GLN A 287 14.49 14.91 14.48
CA GLN A 287 13.79 15.89 13.66
C GLN A 287 12.43 16.28 14.26
N THR A 288 11.65 15.30 14.71
CA THR A 288 10.29 15.54 15.29
C THR A 288 10.32 16.41 16.54
N LYS A 289 11.41 16.36 17.32
CA LYS A 289 11.60 17.24 18.51
C LYS A 289 11.81 18.71 18.17
N LYS A 290 12.22 19.04 16.93
CA LYS A 290 12.59 20.40 16.51
C LYS A 290 11.55 21.04 15.57
N ALA A 291 10.90 20.23 14.75
CA ALA A 291 10.08 20.70 13.65
C ALA A 291 8.58 20.67 13.98
N VAL A 292 7.95 21.85 14.06
CA VAL A 292 6.50 21.97 14.32
C VAL A 292 5.68 21.27 13.24
N TYR A 293 6.13 21.28 11.99
CA TYR A 293 5.44 20.63 10.87
C TYR A 293 5.45 19.08 10.94
N LEU A 294 6.26 18.49 11.82
CA LEU A 294 6.29 17.04 12.06
C LEU A 294 5.41 16.60 13.22
N LYS A 295 4.66 17.51 13.86
CA LYS A 295 3.66 17.13 14.85
C LYS A 295 2.49 16.42 14.17
N ASP A 296 1.97 15.40 14.83
CA ASP A 296 0.82 14.60 14.36
C ASP A 296 -0.36 15.47 13.92
N GLU A 297 -0.69 16.50 14.69
CA GLU A 297 -1.79 17.43 14.39
C GLU A 297 -1.61 18.13 13.05
N VAL A 298 -0.38 18.55 12.71
CA VAL A 298 -0.07 19.27 11.47
C VAL A 298 -0.07 18.31 10.28
N ILE A 299 0.48 17.11 10.46
CA ILE A 299 0.48 16.07 9.42
C ILE A 299 -0.96 15.65 9.09
N ARG A 300 -1.79 15.40 10.11
CA ARG A 300 -3.22 15.07 9.94
C ARG A 300 -3.99 16.21 9.31
N ALA A 301 -3.78 17.45 9.77
CA ALA A 301 -4.45 18.62 9.20
C ALA A 301 -4.11 18.77 7.71
N THR A 302 -2.84 18.56 7.33
CA THR A 302 -2.41 18.60 5.92
C THR A 302 -3.09 17.51 5.10
N ALA A 303 -3.08 16.26 5.58
CA ALA A 303 -3.76 15.16 4.89
C ALA A 303 -5.28 15.40 4.77
N THR A 304 -5.89 15.99 5.80
CA THR A 304 -7.32 16.32 5.84
C THR A 304 -7.68 17.45 4.90
N TYR A 305 -6.83 18.48 4.82
CA TYR A 305 -7.00 19.58 3.87
C TYR A 305 -7.09 19.07 2.44
N TRP A 306 -6.21 18.14 2.03
CA TRP A 306 -6.27 17.55 0.71
C TRP A 306 -7.45 16.59 0.53
N GLY A 307 -7.93 15.99 1.62
CA GLY A 307 -9.19 15.24 1.70
C GLY A 307 -10.33 15.90 0.94
N ARG A 308 -10.45 17.23 1.03
CA ARG A 308 -11.52 18.03 0.39
C ARG A 308 -11.66 17.86 -1.13
N TYR A 309 -10.63 17.38 -1.83
CA TYR A 309 -10.65 17.16 -3.28
C TYR A 309 -11.14 15.77 -3.67
N SER A 310 -11.52 14.92 -2.70
CA SER A 310 -12.16 13.63 -2.95
C SER A 310 -13.10 13.25 -1.79
N ASN A 311 -13.63 12.01 -1.77
CA ASN A 311 -14.48 11.50 -0.69
C ASN A 311 -13.68 10.77 0.41
N TYR A 312 -12.39 11.05 0.56
CA TYR A 312 -11.51 10.44 1.57
C TYR A 312 -11.12 11.44 2.65
N GLN A 313 -10.86 10.95 3.87
CA GLN A 313 -10.56 11.81 5.02
C GLN A 313 -9.12 12.30 5.03
N SER A 314 -8.15 11.43 4.72
CA SER A 314 -6.72 11.66 4.75
C SER A 314 -6.12 11.31 3.40
N ILE A 315 -5.44 12.28 2.79
CA ILE A 315 -4.88 12.16 1.44
C ILE A 315 -3.43 12.62 1.40
N GLU A 316 -2.62 11.92 0.60
CA GLU A 316 -1.36 12.45 0.09
C GLU A 316 -1.57 12.96 -1.34
N PRO A 317 -1.28 14.25 -1.59
CA PRO A 317 -1.38 14.84 -2.92
C PRO A 317 -0.10 14.65 -3.73
N PHE A 318 -0.23 14.53 -5.05
CA PHE A 318 0.89 14.42 -5.97
C PHE A 318 0.70 15.27 -7.21
N GLU A 319 1.77 15.95 -7.63
CA GLU A 319 1.92 16.48 -8.98
C GLU A 319 2.27 15.35 -9.94
N ILE A 320 1.57 15.26 -11.07
CA ILE A 320 1.88 14.31 -12.14
C ILE A 320 2.97 14.92 -13.02
N ILE A 321 4.16 14.31 -13.01
CA ILE A 321 5.28 14.71 -13.87
C ILE A 321 5.24 13.92 -15.18
N LYS A 322 4.97 12.61 -15.09
CA LYS A 322 4.73 11.70 -16.22
C LYS A 322 3.64 10.69 -15.82
N SER A 323 2.72 10.36 -16.73
CA SER A 323 1.66 9.35 -16.54
C SER A 323 1.29 8.65 -17.83
#